data_AF-A0A523S7J5-F1
#
_entry.id   AF-A0A523S7J5-F1
#
_cell.length_a   1.000
_cell.length_b   1.000
_cell.length_c   1.000
_cell.angle_alpha   90.00
_cell.angle_beta   90.00
_cell.angle_gamma   90.00
#
_symmetry.space_group_name_H-M   'P 1'
#
loop_
_entity.id
_entity.type
_entity.pdbx_description
1 polymer ?
#
loop_
_entity_poly.entity_id
_entity_poly.type
_entity_poly.pdbx_seq_one_letter_code
_entity_poly.pdbx_strand_id
1 'polypeptide(L)'
;MGAATREGRVDQLVLKENELVLISDELGDIPEGRRRLGMYYRDTRYLSIFDLTINSQKPRLMASSSQQNYACDIQLAGPTIQLPNGNAARARTICIHRSRFLKDGLQERITIHNYNPFPVPLELTLVFGSDFWDIFEVRGLEREKRGTIAQPAFADSRLNFSYSGLDGLERSTEIVFDTAPSKWEVEGATRLLVQRPSTFLPEATDVVQMTLVRPPSATVTWNLDLEPMKPLSLTFHVFVAEGEPVTKVTPFEHGLTGLHQSYQDWLGQCTQIQTNNQLFNSLLERSILDLRLLMEQTAQGPVPAAGIPWFCCVFGPDSLITSLQTLMLNPNIAIHTLRHLAK
;
A
#
# COMPACT_ATOMS: atom_id res chain seq x y z
N MET A 1 18.41 -2.79 36.84
CA MET A 1 18.54 -3.47 35.53
C MET A 1 17.15 -3.58 34.92
N GLY A 2 16.72 -2.54 34.20
CA GLY A 2 15.43 -2.52 33.50
C GLY A 2 15.63 -3.03 32.08
N ALA A 3 14.98 -4.14 31.75
CA ALA A 3 14.91 -4.63 30.38
C ALA A 3 14.09 -3.64 29.56
N ALA A 4 14.76 -2.86 28.70
CA ALA A 4 14.09 -2.17 27.62
C ALA A 4 13.47 -3.24 26.72
N THR A 5 12.14 -3.34 26.73
CA THR A 5 11.38 -4.09 25.74
C THR A 5 11.75 -3.54 24.37
N ARG A 6 12.58 -4.29 23.63
CA ARG A 6 12.73 -4.13 22.18
C ARG A 6 11.32 -4.27 21.61
N GLU A 7 10.72 -3.17 21.17
CA GLU A 7 9.57 -3.22 20.27
C GLU A 7 9.95 -4.17 19.12
N GLY A 8 9.25 -5.30 19.03
CA GLY A 8 9.52 -6.31 18.01
C GLY A 8 9.49 -5.65 16.64
N ARG A 9 10.55 -5.82 15.87
CA ARG A 9 10.61 -5.40 14.47
C ARG A 9 9.50 -6.16 13.76
N VAL A 10 8.36 -5.50 13.53
CA VAL A 10 7.29 -6.02 12.69
C VAL A 10 7.85 -6.01 11.27
N ASP A 11 7.89 -7.16 10.62
CA ASP A 11 8.30 -7.22 9.23
C ASP A 11 7.28 -6.43 8.39
N GLN A 12 7.79 -5.46 7.62
CA GLN A 12 6.99 -4.54 6.81
C GLN A 12 7.20 -4.87 5.34
N LEU A 13 6.13 -4.78 4.57
CA LEU A 13 6.17 -4.87 3.13
C LEU A 13 6.12 -3.47 2.55
N VAL A 14 7.11 -3.15 1.71
CA VAL A 14 7.19 -1.86 1.02
C VAL A 14 7.09 -2.11 -0.47
N LEU A 15 6.10 -1.50 -1.10
CA LEU A 15 6.00 -1.40 -2.55
C LEU A 15 6.20 0.04 -2.99
N LYS A 16 6.86 0.23 -4.13
CA LYS A 16 7.05 1.56 -4.71
C LYS A 16 6.97 1.49 -6.24
N GLU A 17 6.30 2.45 -6.86
CA GLU A 17 6.34 2.66 -8.30
C GLU A 17 6.00 4.12 -8.60
N ASN A 18 6.90 4.84 -9.27
CA ASN A 18 6.83 6.30 -9.41
C ASN A 18 6.54 6.96 -8.05
N GLU A 19 5.66 7.96 -8.01
CA GLU A 19 5.41 8.76 -6.80
C GLU A 19 4.60 8.00 -5.72
N LEU A 20 4.17 6.77 -6.01
CA LEU A 20 3.39 5.94 -5.10
C LEU A 20 4.29 5.06 -4.23
N VAL A 21 4.04 5.09 -2.92
CA VAL A 21 4.67 4.21 -1.94
C VAL A 21 3.58 3.57 -1.10
N LEU A 22 3.63 2.25 -0.94
CA LEU A 22 2.74 1.50 -0.08
C LEU A 22 3.56 0.79 0.99
N ILE A 23 3.14 0.95 2.24
CA ILE A 23 3.76 0.32 3.41
C ILE A 23 2.66 -0.42 4.17
N SER A 24 2.76 -1.75 4.22
CA SER A 24 1.85 -2.61 4.98
C SER A 24 2.63 -3.50 5.96
N ASP A 25 1.91 -4.17 6.86
CA ASP A 25 2.50 -5.29 7.60
C ASP A 25 2.72 -6.52 6.71
N GLU A 26 3.25 -7.59 7.30
CA GLU A 26 3.52 -8.88 6.65
C GLU A 26 2.26 -9.61 6.13
N LEU A 27 1.06 -9.26 6.62
CA LEU A 27 -0.22 -9.78 6.12
C LEU A 27 -0.74 -9.00 4.92
N GLY A 28 -0.12 -7.86 4.61
CA GLY A 28 -0.58 -6.90 3.60
C GLY A 28 -1.58 -5.89 4.13
N ASP A 29 -1.81 -5.87 5.45
CA ASP A 29 -2.76 -4.98 6.10
C ASP A 29 -2.12 -3.65 6.55
N ILE A 30 -2.98 -2.65 6.67
CA ILE A 30 -2.72 -1.34 7.25
C ILE A 30 -3.72 -1.21 8.41
N PRO A 31 -3.42 -1.77 9.60
CA PRO A 31 -4.33 -1.70 10.74
C PRO A 31 -4.43 -0.27 11.31
N GLU A 32 -5.60 0.07 11.85
CA GLU A 32 -5.87 1.37 12.47
C GLU A 32 -4.83 1.71 13.56
N GLY A 33 -4.43 2.97 13.64
CA GLY A 33 -3.52 3.48 14.67
C GLY A 33 -2.02 3.24 14.39
N ARG A 34 -1.66 2.43 13.39
CA ARG A 34 -0.26 2.33 12.93
C ARG A 34 0.08 3.52 12.03
N ARG A 35 0.52 4.62 12.66
CA ARG A 35 0.81 5.90 11.98
C ARG A 35 1.71 5.80 10.75
N ARG A 36 2.64 4.83 10.72
CA ARG A 36 3.63 4.65 9.64
C ARG A 36 3.21 3.69 8.53
N LEU A 37 2.08 3.02 8.64
CA LEU A 37 1.58 2.19 7.54
C LEU A 37 0.63 3.02 6.69
N GLY A 38 0.54 2.71 5.39
CA GLY A 38 -0.33 3.43 4.49
C GLY A 38 0.10 3.39 3.03
N MET A 39 -0.78 3.91 2.17
CA MET A 39 -0.44 4.27 0.79
C MET A 39 -0.23 5.78 0.72
N TYR A 40 0.91 6.18 0.18
CA TYR A 40 1.41 7.54 0.12
C TYR A 40 1.57 7.98 -1.33
N TYR A 41 1.24 9.23 -1.59
CA TYR A 41 1.49 9.92 -2.84
C TYR A 41 1.90 11.34 -2.50
N ARG A 42 3.05 11.80 -3.01
CA ARG A 42 3.60 13.15 -2.76
C ARG A 42 3.57 13.55 -1.28
N ASP A 43 4.17 12.72 -0.44
CA ASP A 43 4.27 12.92 1.02
C ASP A 43 2.94 13.02 1.77
N THR A 44 1.81 12.66 1.15
CA THR A 44 0.48 12.61 1.77
C THR A 44 -0.04 11.18 1.81
N ARG A 45 -0.64 10.77 2.93
CA ARG A 45 -1.22 9.44 3.11
C ARG A 45 -2.66 9.39 2.60
N TYR A 46 -2.87 8.69 1.50
CA TYR A 46 -4.17 8.51 0.87
C TYR A 46 -4.93 7.29 1.41
N LEU A 47 -4.23 6.24 1.85
CA LEU A 47 -4.83 5.08 2.51
C LEU A 47 -4.18 4.87 3.88
N SER A 48 -4.99 4.94 4.93
CA SER A 48 -4.56 4.91 6.33
C SER A 48 -5.08 3.69 7.09
N ILE A 49 -6.13 3.04 6.57
CA ILE A 49 -6.66 1.76 7.05
C ILE A 49 -6.91 0.88 5.82
N PHE A 50 -6.45 -0.36 5.89
CA PHE A 50 -6.74 -1.40 4.91
C PHE A 50 -6.58 -2.76 5.58
N ASP A 51 -7.69 -3.34 6.05
CA ASP A 51 -7.66 -4.48 6.95
C ASP A 51 -8.53 -5.64 6.41
N LEU A 52 -7.93 -6.83 6.26
CA LEU A 52 -8.64 -8.05 5.85
C LEU A 52 -9.04 -8.92 7.05
N THR A 53 -10.31 -9.32 7.08
CA THR A 53 -10.80 -10.37 7.99
C THR A 53 -11.66 -11.41 7.25
N ILE A 54 -11.68 -12.62 7.80
CA ILE A 54 -12.49 -13.75 7.33
C ILE A 54 -13.35 -14.23 8.49
N ASN A 55 -14.67 -14.18 8.34
CA ASN A 55 -15.62 -14.49 9.41
C ASN A 55 -15.25 -13.75 10.72
N SER A 56 -14.96 -12.44 10.61
CA SER A 56 -14.51 -11.56 11.70
C SER A 56 -13.19 -11.97 12.40
N GLN A 57 -12.40 -12.87 11.81
CA GLN A 57 -11.10 -13.29 12.34
C GLN A 57 -9.96 -12.95 11.38
N LYS A 58 -8.79 -12.64 11.93
CA LYS A 58 -7.57 -12.42 11.16
C LYS A 58 -7.07 -13.73 10.55
N PRO A 59 -6.80 -13.79 9.24
CA PRO A 59 -6.06 -14.89 8.65
C PRO A 59 -4.65 -15.00 9.24
N ARG A 60 -4.03 -16.17 9.13
CA ARG A 60 -2.69 -16.41 9.64
C ARG A 60 -1.67 -16.44 8.52
N LEU A 61 -0.57 -15.69 8.65
CA LEU A 61 0.53 -15.73 7.69
C LEU A 61 1.07 -17.15 7.50
N MET A 62 1.28 -17.54 6.24
CA MET A 62 2.03 -18.74 5.87
C MET A 62 3.36 -18.37 5.21
N ALA A 63 3.30 -17.47 4.23
CA ALA A 63 4.46 -16.95 3.54
C ALA A 63 4.13 -15.57 2.94
N SER A 64 5.13 -14.72 2.81
CA SER A 64 5.04 -13.46 2.06
C SER A 64 6.30 -13.34 1.19
N SER A 65 6.12 -12.89 -0.04
CA SER A 65 7.24 -12.60 -0.94
C SER A 65 7.02 -11.26 -1.62
N SER A 66 8.02 -10.39 -1.56
CA SER A 66 8.07 -9.19 -2.41
C SER A 66 8.82 -9.55 -3.68
N GLN A 67 8.10 -9.69 -4.79
CA GLN A 67 8.71 -9.88 -6.09
C GLN A 67 9.16 -8.52 -6.61
N GLN A 68 10.49 -8.32 -6.71
CA GLN A 68 11.09 -7.14 -7.34
C GLN A 68 10.66 -5.76 -6.77
N ASN A 69 10.16 -5.73 -5.53
CA ASN A 69 9.75 -4.53 -4.75
C ASN A 69 8.59 -3.68 -5.34
N TYR A 70 8.06 -3.99 -6.52
CA TYR A 70 6.87 -3.33 -7.09
C TYR A 70 5.63 -4.23 -7.07
N ALA A 71 5.81 -5.53 -6.86
CA ALA A 71 4.75 -6.52 -6.68
C ALA A 71 4.98 -7.35 -5.42
N CYS A 72 3.91 -7.85 -4.83
CA CYS A 72 3.96 -8.71 -3.67
C CYS A 72 2.87 -9.78 -3.73
N ASP A 73 3.27 -11.00 -3.36
CA ASP A 73 2.37 -12.13 -3.17
C ASP A 73 2.42 -12.57 -1.70
N ILE A 74 1.24 -12.70 -1.09
CA ILE A 74 1.07 -13.04 0.31
C ILE A 74 0.15 -14.25 0.42
N GLN A 75 0.61 -15.30 1.08
CA GLN A 75 -0.14 -16.52 1.31
C GLN A 75 -0.56 -16.60 2.79
N LEU A 76 -1.87 -16.70 2.99
CA LEU A 76 -2.51 -16.72 4.29
C LEU A 76 -3.36 -17.99 4.45
N ALA A 77 -3.41 -18.52 5.67
CA ALA A 77 -4.34 -19.57 6.06
C ALA A 77 -5.60 -18.94 6.65
N GLY A 78 -6.76 -19.35 6.14
CA GLY A 78 -8.04 -19.01 6.74
C GLY A 78 -8.25 -19.65 8.13
N PRO A 79 -9.14 -19.07 8.96
CA PRO A 79 -9.51 -19.63 10.26
C PRO A 79 -10.29 -20.95 10.11
N THR A 80 -10.59 -21.59 11.24
CA THR A 80 -11.57 -22.71 11.24
C THR A 80 -12.97 -22.13 11.12
N ILE A 81 -13.76 -22.63 10.17
CA ILE A 81 -15.13 -22.17 9.89
C ILE A 81 -16.10 -23.28 10.29
N GLN A 82 -17.03 -22.95 11.19
CA GLN A 82 -18.12 -23.85 11.56
C GLN A 82 -19.22 -23.80 10.50
N LEU A 83 -19.65 -24.96 10.04
CA LEU A 83 -20.66 -25.11 9.00
C LEU A 83 -22.04 -25.32 9.60
N PRO A 84 -23.13 -24.93 8.90
CA PRO A 84 -24.49 -25.11 9.40
C PRO A 84 -24.88 -26.58 9.69
N ASN A 85 -24.22 -27.54 9.03
CA ASN A 85 -24.45 -28.98 9.20
C ASN A 85 -23.71 -29.58 10.42
N GLY A 86 -23.05 -28.77 11.24
CA GLY A 86 -22.29 -29.21 12.41
C GLY A 86 -20.86 -29.69 12.12
N ASN A 87 -20.45 -29.73 10.85
CA ASN A 87 -19.05 -29.97 10.48
C ASN A 87 -18.23 -28.67 10.56
N ALA A 88 -16.92 -28.79 10.43
CA ALA A 88 -16.01 -27.64 10.39
C ALA A 88 -15.05 -27.73 9.20
N ALA A 89 -14.93 -26.66 8.44
CA ALA A 89 -13.77 -26.46 7.58
C ALA A 89 -12.59 -26.08 8.48
N ARG A 90 -11.60 -26.96 8.62
CA ARG A 90 -10.46 -26.76 9.51
C ARG A 90 -9.58 -25.61 9.05
N ALA A 91 -8.87 -24.98 9.98
CA ALA A 91 -7.83 -24.01 9.62
C ALA A 91 -6.85 -24.60 8.58
N ARG A 92 -6.39 -23.76 7.65
CA ARG A 92 -5.51 -24.11 6.52
C ARG A 92 -6.14 -24.95 5.40
N THR A 93 -7.41 -25.37 5.48
CA THR A 93 -8.11 -25.94 4.32
C THR A 93 -8.74 -24.88 3.43
N ILE A 94 -8.88 -23.66 3.95
CA ILE A 94 -9.09 -22.44 3.16
C ILE A 94 -7.76 -21.70 3.06
N CYS A 95 -7.28 -21.51 1.83
CA CYS A 95 -6.06 -20.76 1.54
C CYS A 95 -6.42 -19.44 0.87
N ILE A 96 -5.80 -18.36 1.31
CA ILE A 96 -6.02 -17.02 0.77
C ILE A 96 -4.70 -16.54 0.19
N HIS A 97 -4.74 -16.10 -1.06
CA HIS A 97 -3.61 -15.56 -1.77
C HIS A 97 -3.90 -14.12 -2.16
N ARG A 98 -3.12 -13.16 -1.64
CA ARG A 98 -3.19 -11.75 -2.02
C ARG A 98 -2.06 -11.47 -2.99
N SER A 99 -2.40 -11.05 -4.21
CA SER A 99 -1.44 -10.61 -5.21
C SER A 99 -1.67 -9.13 -5.49
N ARG A 100 -0.63 -8.31 -5.32
CA ARG A 100 -0.74 -6.85 -5.36
C ARG A 100 0.45 -6.18 -6.03
N PHE A 101 0.22 -5.07 -6.70
CA PHE A 101 1.27 -4.26 -7.31
C PHE A 101 0.84 -2.79 -7.40
N LEU A 102 1.83 -1.90 -7.59
CA LEU A 102 1.58 -0.48 -7.84
C LEU A 102 1.73 -0.15 -9.32
N LYS A 103 0.65 0.37 -9.92
CA LYS A 103 0.63 0.96 -11.26
C LYS A 103 -0.61 1.85 -11.40
N ASP A 104 -0.38 3.15 -11.51
CA ASP A 104 -1.42 4.21 -11.50
C ASP A 104 -2.28 4.23 -10.21
N GLY A 105 -1.92 3.43 -9.21
CA GLY A 105 -2.67 3.10 -8.01
C GLY A 105 -2.26 1.73 -7.47
N LEU A 106 -2.85 1.29 -6.37
CA LEU A 106 -2.72 -0.09 -5.89
C LEU A 106 -3.74 -0.96 -6.62
N GLN A 107 -3.30 -2.04 -7.24
CA GLN A 107 -4.17 -3.10 -7.72
C GLN A 107 -3.97 -4.34 -6.86
N GLU A 108 -5.06 -4.94 -6.41
CA GLU A 108 -5.00 -6.11 -5.56
C GLU A 108 -6.06 -7.15 -5.93
N ARG A 109 -5.62 -8.40 -6.00
CA ARG A 109 -6.46 -9.56 -6.15
C ARG A 109 -6.33 -10.47 -4.95
N ILE A 110 -7.46 -10.78 -4.33
CA ILE A 110 -7.57 -11.75 -3.26
C ILE A 110 -8.21 -13.01 -3.84
N THR A 111 -7.43 -14.08 -3.93
CA THR A 111 -7.88 -15.40 -4.39
C THR A 111 -8.03 -16.34 -3.21
N ILE A 112 -9.22 -16.88 -3.01
CA ILE A 112 -9.53 -17.82 -1.94
C ILE A 112 -9.74 -19.20 -2.55
N HIS A 113 -8.99 -20.19 -2.08
CA HIS A 113 -9.12 -21.59 -2.48
C HIS A 113 -9.72 -22.41 -1.35
N ASN A 114 -10.77 -23.17 -1.67
CA ASN A 114 -11.34 -24.18 -0.79
C ASN A 114 -10.76 -25.56 -1.12
N TYR A 115 -9.90 -26.11 -0.27
CA TYR A 115 -9.34 -27.47 -0.43
C TYR A 115 -10.19 -28.57 0.24
N ASN A 116 -11.38 -28.24 0.73
CA ASN A 116 -12.30 -29.24 1.24
C ASN A 116 -13.08 -29.89 0.09
N PRO A 117 -13.54 -31.15 0.24
CA PRO A 117 -14.37 -31.83 -0.75
C PRO A 117 -15.86 -31.40 -0.69
N PHE A 118 -16.18 -30.31 0.02
CA PHE A 118 -17.52 -29.78 0.23
C PHE A 118 -17.52 -28.25 0.16
N PRO A 119 -18.65 -27.62 -0.19
CA PRO A 119 -18.74 -26.17 -0.26
C PRO A 119 -18.61 -25.54 1.13
N VAL A 120 -18.02 -24.35 1.20
CA VAL A 120 -17.79 -23.62 2.45
C VAL A 120 -18.33 -22.19 2.31
N PRO A 121 -19.37 -21.80 3.06
CA PRO A 121 -19.78 -20.41 3.15
C PRO A 121 -18.72 -19.62 3.93
N LEU A 122 -18.36 -18.46 3.41
CA LEU A 122 -17.30 -17.62 3.95
C LEU A 122 -17.71 -16.15 3.85
N GLU A 123 -17.47 -15.40 4.91
CA GLU A 123 -17.62 -13.95 4.91
C GLU A 123 -16.23 -13.31 4.80
N LEU A 124 -15.98 -12.58 3.71
CA LEU A 124 -14.78 -11.78 3.55
C LEU A 124 -15.13 -10.31 3.81
N THR A 125 -14.40 -9.68 4.73
CA THR A 125 -14.59 -8.27 5.07
C THR A 125 -13.29 -7.50 4.91
N LEU A 126 -13.37 -6.37 4.21
CA LEU A 126 -12.29 -5.39 4.09
C LEU A 126 -12.72 -4.08 4.76
N VAL A 127 -11.83 -3.50 5.55
CA VAL A 127 -12.02 -2.15 6.09
C VAL A 127 -11.02 -1.21 5.44
N PHE A 128 -11.52 -0.14 4.83
CA PHE A 128 -10.72 0.93 4.24
C PHE A 128 -10.87 2.21 5.05
N GLY A 129 -9.86 3.08 5.04
CA GLY A 129 -9.97 4.40 5.65
C GLY A 129 -8.87 5.35 5.20
N SER A 130 -9.18 6.64 5.16
CA SER A 130 -8.30 7.67 4.58
C SER A 130 -8.26 8.90 5.47
N ASP A 131 -7.06 9.36 5.82
CA ASP A 131 -6.87 10.49 6.73
C ASP A 131 -6.26 11.73 6.05
N PHE A 132 -5.63 11.55 4.88
CA PHE A 132 -4.94 12.61 4.14
C PHE A 132 -3.86 13.32 4.97
N TRP A 133 -3.22 12.58 5.88
CA TRP A 133 -2.13 13.12 6.69
C TRP A 133 -0.88 13.31 5.86
N ASP A 134 -0.27 14.48 5.96
CA ASP A 134 1.07 14.68 5.41
C ASP A 134 2.13 13.92 6.24
N ILE A 135 3.32 13.78 5.68
CA ILE A 135 4.42 13.02 6.29
C ILE A 135 4.83 13.56 7.67
N PHE A 136 4.70 14.86 7.93
CA PHE A 136 5.02 15.41 9.23
C PHE A 136 3.97 15.01 10.27
N GLU A 137 2.69 15.00 9.89
CA GLU A 137 1.60 14.52 10.76
C GLU A 137 1.74 13.04 11.09
N VAL A 138 2.09 12.21 10.10
CA VAL A 138 2.43 10.79 10.29
C VAL A 138 3.58 10.61 11.28
N ARG A 139 4.54 11.53 11.28
CA ARG A 139 5.68 11.56 12.21
C ARG A 139 5.35 12.18 13.58
N GLY A 140 4.13 12.65 13.78
CA GLY A 140 3.62 13.13 15.05
C GLY A 140 3.62 14.65 15.20
N LEU A 141 3.88 15.41 14.14
CA LEU A 141 3.64 16.85 14.15
C LEU A 141 2.13 17.11 14.17
N GLU A 142 1.64 17.82 15.18
CA GLU A 142 0.23 18.22 15.23
C GLU A 142 0.04 19.52 14.44
N ARG A 143 -0.95 19.56 13.55
CA ARG A 143 -1.32 20.77 12.80
C ARG A 143 -2.41 21.54 13.55
N GLU A 144 -2.25 22.86 13.62
CA GLU A 144 -3.27 23.75 14.19
C GLU A 144 -4.56 23.76 13.39
N LYS A 145 -4.45 23.65 12.06
CA LYS A 145 -5.58 23.66 11.11
C LYS A 145 -5.44 22.52 10.12
N ARG A 146 -6.58 21.99 9.69
CA ARG A 146 -6.71 20.99 8.63
C ARG A 146 -7.78 21.41 7.66
N GLY A 147 -7.72 20.86 6.45
CA GLY A 147 -8.82 20.89 5.50
C GLY A 147 -10.03 20.09 5.99
N THR A 148 -11.01 19.91 5.11
CA THR A 148 -12.26 19.24 5.43
C THR A 148 -12.29 17.85 4.81
N ILE A 149 -12.54 16.83 5.63
CA ILE A 149 -12.74 15.46 5.17
C ILE A 149 -14.24 15.23 5.01
N ALA A 150 -14.67 14.77 3.83
CA ALA A 150 -16.06 14.43 3.54
C ALA A 150 -16.44 13.06 4.11
N GLN A 151 -17.74 12.80 4.22
CA GLN A 151 -18.24 11.46 4.52
C GLN A 151 -17.92 10.50 3.35
N PRO A 152 -17.47 9.27 3.61
CA PRO A 152 -17.24 8.30 2.54
C PRO A 152 -18.54 8.04 1.77
N ALA A 153 -18.42 7.98 0.46
CA ALA A 153 -19.55 7.69 -0.43
C ALA A 153 -19.32 6.38 -1.16
N PHE A 154 -20.36 5.54 -1.25
CA PHE A 154 -20.34 4.31 -2.02
C PHE A 154 -21.43 4.37 -3.10
N ALA A 155 -21.03 4.23 -4.36
CA ALA A 155 -21.94 4.18 -5.52
C ALA A 155 -21.28 3.40 -6.66
N ASP A 156 -22.05 2.64 -7.44
CA ASP A 156 -21.57 1.96 -8.67
C ASP A 156 -20.29 1.13 -8.48
N SER A 157 -20.23 0.31 -7.41
CA SER A 157 -19.04 -0.48 -7.03
C SER A 157 -17.78 0.37 -6.81
N ARG A 158 -17.95 1.64 -6.44
CA ARG A 158 -16.88 2.57 -6.12
C ARG A 158 -17.10 3.16 -4.73
N LEU A 159 -16.06 3.06 -3.90
CA LEU A 159 -15.96 3.73 -2.61
C LEU A 159 -15.03 4.93 -2.75
N ASN A 160 -15.46 6.10 -2.31
CA ASN A 160 -14.69 7.33 -2.41
C ASN A 160 -14.52 8.00 -1.05
N PHE A 161 -13.27 8.33 -0.72
CA PHE A 161 -12.90 9.23 0.37
C PHE A 161 -12.42 10.54 -0.22
N SER A 162 -12.87 11.68 0.29
CA SER A 162 -12.48 13.00 -0.24
C SER A 162 -12.03 13.97 0.84
N TYR A 163 -11.08 14.82 0.48
CA TYR A 163 -10.49 15.82 1.34
C TYR A 163 -10.22 17.12 0.58
N SER A 164 -10.83 18.19 1.06
CA SER A 164 -10.60 19.55 0.57
C SER A 164 -9.48 20.18 1.39
N GLY A 165 -8.29 20.29 0.81
CA GLY A 165 -7.11 20.84 1.48
C GLY A 165 -7.19 22.36 1.71
N LEU A 166 -6.38 22.87 2.64
CA LEU A 166 -6.27 24.31 2.89
C LEU A 166 -5.64 25.09 1.72
N ASP A 167 -4.97 24.36 0.82
CA ASP A 167 -4.41 24.83 -0.44
C ASP A 167 -5.47 24.93 -1.56
N GLY A 168 -6.72 24.57 -1.28
CA GLY A 168 -7.80 24.54 -2.27
C GLY A 168 -7.73 23.36 -3.23
N LEU A 169 -6.84 22.40 -3.01
CA LEU A 169 -6.77 21.17 -3.79
C LEU A 169 -7.71 20.12 -3.20
N GLU A 170 -8.57 19.58 -4.07
CA GLU A 170 -9.39 18.41 -3.77
C GLU A 170 -8.56 17.14 -3.95
N ARG A 171 -8.55 16.29 -2.93
CA ARG A 171 -7.85 15.01 -2.91
C ARG A 171 -8.85 13.90 -2.70
N SER A 172 -8.68 12.80 -3.41
CA SER A 172 -9.51 11.61 -3.21
C SER A 172 -8.73 10.31 -3.21
N THR A 173 -9.27 9.36 -2.45
CA THR A 173 -8.89 7.95 -2.50
C THR A 173 -10.09 7.18 -3.00
N GLU A 174 -9.98 6.64 -4.21
CA GLU A 174 -11.07 5.95 -4.90
C GLU A 174 -10.78 4.46 -4.97
N ILE A 175 -11.70 3.63 -4.47
CA ILE A 175 -11.59 2.19 -4.49
C ILE A 175 -12.67 1.63 -5.41
N VAL A 176 -12.26 0.96 -6.49
CA VAL A 176 -13.16 0.35 -7.47
C VAL A 176 -13.11 -1.17 -7.32
N PHE A 177 -14.28 -1.78 -7.18
CA PHE A 177 -14.42 -3.23 -7.03
C PHE A 177 -14.91 -3.87 -8.33
N ASP A 178 -14.17 -4.84 -8.86
CA ASP A 178 -14.59 -5.59 -10.06
C ASP A 178 -15.85 -6.42 -9.77
N THR A 179 -15.97 -6.91 -8.54
CA THR A 179 -17.15 -7.61 -8.02
C THR A 179 -17.75 -6.79 -6.88
N ALA A 180 -18.99 -6.35 -7.06
CA ALA A 180 -19.69 -5.55 -6.07
C ALA A 180 -19.76 -6.26 -4.70
N PRO A 181 -19.53 -5.55 -3.57
CA PRO A 181 -19.72 -6.11 -2.24
C PRO A 181 -21.19 -6.43 -1.97
N SER A 182 -21.43 -7.46 -1.16
CA SER A 182 -22.78 -7.83 -0.71
C SER A 182 -23.38 -6.80 0.25
N LYS A 183 -22.54 -6.13 1.04
CA LYS A 183 -22.92 -5.11 2.00
C LYS A 183 -21.78 -4.11 2.19
N TRP A 184 -22.12 -2.87 2.51
CA TRP A 184 -21.15 -1.86 2.94
C TRP A 184 -21.72 -0.98 4.06
N GLU A 185 -20.84 -0.49 4.91
CA GLU A 185 -21.12 0.48 5.98
C GLU A 185 -20.04 1.57 5.95
N VAL A 186 -20.44 2.83 6.14
CA VAL A 186 -19.52 3.97 6.16
C VAL A 186 -19.56 4.65 7.52
N GLU A 187 -18.39 5.03 8.02
CA GLU A 187 -18.23 5.76 9.27
C GLU A 187 -17.48 7.06 8.99
N GLY A 188 -18.00 8.17 9.54
CA GLY A 188 -17.36 9.47 9.44
C GLY A 188 -16.15 9.63 10.35
N ALA A 189 -15.35 10.66 10.08
CA ALA A 189 -14.24 11.02 10.95
C ALA A 189 -14.74 11.32 12.38
N THR A 190 -14.13 10.68 13.38
CA THR A 190 -14.44 10.91 14.80
C THR A 190 -13.25 11.54 15.50
N ARG A 191 -13.49 12.56 16.32
CA ARG A 191 -12.45 13.19 17.15
C ARG A 191 -12.70 12.85 18.61
N LEU A 192 -11.73 12.19 19.23
CA LEU A 192 -11.74 11.87 20.66
C LEU A 192 -10.67 12.72 21.35
N LEU A 193 -11.08 13.53 22.32
CA LEU A 193 -10.15 14.23 23.20
C LEU A 193 -9.65 13.24 24.26
N VAL A 194 -8.36 12.93 24.23
CA VAL A 194 -7.72 12.02 25.17
C VAL A 194 -6.72 12.81 26.01
N GLN A 195 -6.84 12.70 27.32
CA GLN A 195 -5.88 13.24 28.26
C GLN A 195 -4.79 12.20 28.52
N ARG A 196 -3.52 12.55 28.28
CA ARG A 196 -2.36 11.70 28.63
C ARG A 196 -1.30 12.51 29.39
N PRO A 197 -0.60 11.90 30.35
CA PRO A 197 0.58 12.53 30.97
C PRO A 197 1.61 12.84 29.88
N SER A 198 2.19 14.05 29.90
CA SER A 198 3.23 14.46 28.97
C SER A 198 4.42 13.47 28.98
N THR A 199 4.71 12.84 27.85
CA THR A 199 5.88 11.96 27.70
C THR A 199 7.16 12.69 27.28
N PHE A 200 7.11 14.02 27.10
CA PHE A 200 8.25 14.79 26.60
C PHE A 200 9.29 15.13 27.68
N LEU A 201 8.96 15.01 28.97
CA LEU A 201 9.91 15.19 30.08
C LEU A 201 9.67 14.12 31.15
N PRO A 202 10.72 13.47 31.70
CA PRO A 202 10.59 12.44 32.74
C PRO A 202 9.86 12.90 34.01
N GLU A 203 9.72 14.21 34.22
CA GLU A 203 9.13 14.85 35.41
C GLU A 203 7.87 15.67 35.10
N ALA A 204 7.40 15.72 33.84
CA ALA A 204 6.19 16.46 33.50
C ALA A 204 4.93 15.69 33.97
N THR A 205 4.32 16.20 35.04
CA THR A 205 3.00 15.75 35.54
C THR A 205 1.84 16.40 34.79
N ASP A 206 2.12 17.33 33.88
CA ASP A 206 1.10 18.01 33.09
C ASP A 206 0.39 17.02 32.17
N VAL A 207 -0.93 16.96 32.34
CA VAL A 207 -1.83 16.22 31.46
C VAL A 207 -1.97 17.02 30.17
N VAL A 208 -1.38 16.52 29.09
CA VAL A 208 -1.56 17.10 27.77
C VAL A 208 -2.85 16.55 27.18
N GLN A 209 -3.72 17.45 26.74
CA GLN A 209 -4.87 17.08 25.92
C GLN A 209 -4.37 16.79 24.51
N MET A 210 -4.50 15.53 24.07
CA MET A 210 -4.24 15.12 22.70
C MET A 210 -5.56 14.81 22.01
N THR A 211 -5.69 15.18 20.73
CA THR A 211 -6.84 14.78 19.93
C THR A 211 -6.51 13.50 19.17
N LEU A 212 -7.14 12.39 19.56
CA LEU A 212 -7.13 11.17 18.75
C LEU A 212 -8.18 11.30 17.65
N VAL A 213 -7.72 11.44 16.41
CA VAL A 213 -8.60 11.47 15.23
C VAL A 213 -8.69 10.06 14.68
N ARG A 214 -9.89 9.48 14.67
CA ARG A 214 -10.20 8.32 13.83
C ARG A 214 -10.55 8.83 12.43
N PRO A 215 -9.84 8.38 11.39
CA PRO A 215 -10.20 8.76 10.03
C PRO A 215 -11.56 8.19 9.66
N PRO A 216 -12.25 8.79 8.68
CA PRO A 216 -13.41 8.13 8.12
C PRO A 216 -13.00 6.77 7.56
N SER A 217 -13.90 5.80 7.68
CA SER A 217 -13.66 4.44 7.26
C SER A 217 -14.90 3.88 6.57
N ALA A 218 -14.70 2.79 5.84
CA ALA A 218 -15.79 2.03 5.27
C ALA A 218 -15.47 0.54 5.37
N THR A 219 -16.46 -0.23 5.80
CA THR A 219 -16.42 -1.69 5.87
C THR A 219 -17.20 -2.22 4.68
N VAL A 220 -16.57 -3.07 3.87
CA VAL A 220 -17.20 -3.75 2.73
C VAL A 220 -17.10 -5.26 2.92
N THR A 221 -18.20 -5.96 2.67
CA THR A 221 -18.34 -7.39 2.98
C THR A 221 -18.89 -8.16 1.78
N TRP A 222 -18.30 -9.32 1.51
CA TRP A 222 -18.80 -10.32 0.57
C TRP A 222 -19.20 -11.59 1.32
N ASN A 223 -20.43 -12.05 1.09
CA ASN A 223 -20.87 -13.38 1.47
C ASN A 223 -20.61 -14.32 0.28
N LEU A 224 -19.69 -15.25 0.46
CA LEU A 224 -19.17 -16.10 -0.60
C LEU A 224 -19.50 -17.57 -0.31
N ASP A 225 -19.97 -18.28 -1.32
CA ASP A 225 -20.08 -19.75 -1.28
C ASP A 225 -18.92 -20.35 -2.06
N LEU A 226 -17.91 -20.86 -1.34
CA LEU A 226 -16.72 -21.42 -1.96
C LEU A 226 -16.94 -22.86 -2.40
N GLU A 227 -16.98 -23.07 -3.71
CA GLU A 227 -17.08 -24.40 -4.31
C GLU A 227 -15.88 -25.30 -3.95
N PRO A 228 -16.09 -26.63 -3.80
CA PRO A 228 -15.01 -27.57 -3.51
C PRO A 228 -13.89 -27.51 -4.57
N MET A 229 -12.64 -27.48 -4.10
CA MET A 229 -11.43 -27.55 -4.93
C MET A 229 -11.31 -26.45 -6.01
N LYS A 230 -12.06 -25.34 -5.89
CA LYS A 230 -12.04 -24.24 -6.84
C LYS A 230 -11.60 -22.92 -6.19
N PRO A 231 -10.82 -22.09 -6.91
CA PRO A 231 -10.59 -20.72 -6.50
C PRO A 231 -11.81 -19.83 -6.76
N LEU A 232 -11.95 -18.81 -5.93
CA LEU A 232 -12.71 -17.60 -6.22
C LEU A 232 -11.79 -16.40 -6.04
N SER A 233 -11.81 -15.45 -6.98
CA SER A 233 -10.98 -14.25 -6.95
C SER A 233 -11.84 -13.00 -6.87
N LEU A 234 -11.48 -12.09 -5.96
CA LEU A 234 -11.99 -10.74 -5.88
C LEU A 234 -10.86 -9.77 -6.24
N THR A 235 -11.11 -8.86 -7.16
CA THR A 235 -10.16 -7.83 -7.58
C THR A 235 -10.72 -6.44 -7.29
N PHE A 236 -9.85 -5.57 -6.79
CA PHE A 236 -10.16 -4.16 -6.60
C PHE A 236 -8.93 -3.28 -6.86
N HIS A 237 -9.20 -2.01 -7.08
CA HIS A 237 -8.22 -1.01 -7.46
C HIS A 237 -8.35 0.19 -6.54
N VAL A 238 -7.26 0.63 -5.91
CA VAL A 238 -7.20 1.84 -5.08
C VAL A 238 -6.41 2.90 -5.81
N PHE A 239 -7.09 3.97 -6.18
CA PHE A 239 -6.51 5.11 -6.87
C PHE A 239 -6.32 6.30 -5.93
N VAL A 240 -5.35 7.13 -6.26
CA VAL A 240 -5.17 8.47 -5.70
C VAL A 240 -5.51 9.48 -6.79
N ALA A 241 -6.20 10.55 -6.43
CA ALA A 241 -6.43 11.66 -7.34
C ALA A 241 -6.29 13.02 -6.61
N GLU A 242 -5.71 13.99 -7.33
CA GLU A 242 -5.67 15.39 -6.97
C GLU A 242 -6.42 16.16 -8.06
N GLY A 243 -7.65 16.60 -7.80
CA GLY A 243 -8.54 17.21 -8.78
C GLY A 243 -9.54 16.22 -9.40
N GLU A 244 -9.34 15.89 -10.68
CA GLU A 244 -10.32 15.10 -11.45
C GLU A 244 -10.30 13.61 -11.07
N PRO A 245 -11.48 12.95 -10.98
CA PRO A 245 -11.58 11.56 -10.57
C PRO A 245 -11.04 10.59 -11.60
N VAL A 246 -10.66 9.39 -11.15
CA VAL A 246 -10.13 8.35 -12.04
C VAL A 246 -11.25 7.69 -12.85
N THR A 247 -11.25 7.98 -14.16
CA THR A 247 -12.29 7.51 -15.10
C THR A 247 -11.99 6.16 -15.76
N LYS A 248 -10.72 5.74 -15.82
CA LYS A 248 -10.31 4.51 -16.51
C LYS A 248 -9.63 3.55 -15.54
N VAL A 249 -10.16 2.34 -15.48
CA VAL A 249 -9.58 1.24 -14.71
C VAL A 249 -8.95 0.25 -15.69
N THR A 250 -7.64 0.05 -15.56
CA THR A 250 -6.92 -0.98 -16.31
C THR A 250 -7.14 -2.32 -15.61
N PRO A 251 -7.63 -3.37 -16.30
CA PRO A 251 -7.82 -4.69 -15.67
C PRO A 251 -6.52 -5.25 -15.11
N PHE A 252 -6.61 -6.01 -14.01
CA PHE A 252 -5.46 -6.53 -13.26
C PHE A 252 -4.38 -7.19 -14.13
N GLU A 253 -4.76 -8.09 -15.05
CA GLU A 253 -3.79 -8.78 -15.93
C GLU A 253 -3.03 -7.81 -16.83
N HIS A 254 -3.74 -6.83 -17.41
CA HIS A 254 -3.14 -5.82 -18.28
C HIS A 254 -2.26 -4.85 -17.47
N GLY A 255 -2.66 -4.53 -16.24
CA GLY A 255 -1.88 -3.76 -15.29
C GLY A 255 -0.53 -4.44 -15.03
N LEU A 256 -0.57 -5.70 -14.58
CA LEU A 256 0.60 -6.50 -14.24
C LEU A 256 1.50 -6.74 -15.47
N THR A 257 0.93 -7.13 -16.60
CA THR A 257 1.67 -7.36 -17.85
C THR A 257 2.38 -6.10 -18.30
N GLY A 258 1.68 -4.97 -18.31
CA GLY A 258 2.29 -3.71 -18.71
C GLY A 258 3.33 -3.19 -17.71
N LEU A 259 3.18 -3.49 -16.41
CA LEU A 259 4.20 -3.16 -15.42
C LEU A 259 5.46 -3.98 -15.68
N HIS A 260 5.32 -5.30 -15.85
CA HIS A 260 6.43 -6.18 -16.20
C HIS A 260 7.14 -5.72 -17.48
N GLN A 261 6.38 -5.39 -18.52
CA GLN A 261 6.94 -4.88 -19.77
C GLN A 261 7.75 -3.59 -19.54
N SER A 262 7.26 -2.65 -18.72
CA SER A 262 8.00 -1.40 -18.43
C SER A 262 9.36 -1.64 -17.75
N TYR A 263 9.46 -2.68 -16.93
CA TYR A 263 10.72 -3.09 -16.30
C TYR A 263 11.65 -3.77 -17.31
N GLN A 264 11.12 -4.61 -18.20
CA GLN A 264 11.91 -5.20 -19.29
C GLN A 264 12.43 -4.13 -20.26
N ASP A 265 11.59 -3.15 -20.62
CA ASP A 265 11.98 -2.04 -21.48
C ASP A 265 13.10 -1.20 -20.84
N TRP A 266 13.01 -0.95 -19.52
CA TRP A 266 14.08 -0.30 -18.77
C TRP A 266 15.39 -1.09 -18.81
N LEU A 267 15.35 -2.39 -18.53
CA LEU A 267 16.52 -3.26 -18.60
C LEU A 267 17.13 -3.25 -20.01
N GLY A 268 16.31 -3.24 -21.06
CA GLY A 268 16.74 -3.16 -22.45
C GLY A 268 17.42 -1.84 -22.83
N GLN A 269 17.16 -0.75 -22.09
CA GLN A 269 17.83 0.55 -22.27
C GLN A 269 19.16 0.66 -21.51
N CYS A 270 19.43 -0.27 -20.59
CA CYS A 270 20.67 -0.30 -19.82
C CYS A 270 21.77 -1.07 -20.55
N THR A 271 23.02 -0.68 -20.32
CA THR A 271 24.21 -1.44 -20.71
C THR A 271 24.16 -2.83 -20.09
N GLN A 272 24.25 -3.87 -20.93
CA GLN A 272 24.26 -5.26 -20.50
C GLN A 272 25.68 -5.68 -20.10
N ILE A 273 25.86 -6.06 -18.83
CA ILE A 273 27.15 -6.50 -18.28
C ILE A 273 27.01 -7.97 -17.88
N GLN A 274 27.83 -8.84 -18.48
CA GLN A 274 27.85 -10.26 -18.14
C GLN A 274 29.25 -10.69 -17.70
N THR A 275 29.29 -11.53 -16.67
CA THR A 275 30.53 -12.10 -16.15
C THR A 275 30.43 -13.61 -16.02
N ASN A 276 31.55 -14.29 -15.81
CA ASN A 276 31.59 -15.71 -15.47
C ASN A 276 31.17 -16.01 -14.02
N ASN A 277 30.85 -14.98 -13.21
CA ASN A 277 30.39 -15.12 -11.84
C ASN A 277 28.88 -14.86 -11.74
N GLN A 278 28.10 -15.92 -11.52
CA GLN A 278 26.64 -15.83 -11.44
C GLN A 278 26.15 -14.98 -10.27
N LEU A 279 26.82 -15.02 -9.12
CA LEU A 279 26.44 -14.18 -7.97
C LEU A 279 26.57 -12.69 -8.31
N PHE A 280 27.63 -12.32 -9.03
CA PHE A 280 27.83 -10.94 -9.44
C PHE A 280 26.80 -10.49 -10.48
N ASN A 281 26.43 -11.37 -11.42
CA ASN A 281 25.37 -11.10 -12.38
C ASN A 281 24.02 -10.86 -11.68
N SER A 282 23.63 -11.72 -10.73
CA SER A 282 22.39 -11.54 -9.96
C SER A 282 22.40 -10.25 -9.12
N LEU A 283 23.54 -9.89 -8.55
CA LEU A 283 23.69 -8.63 -7.80
C LEU A 283 23.54 -7.41 -8.71
N LEU A 284 24.13 -7.44 -9.91
CA LEU A 284 23.99 -6.37 -10.90
C LEU A 284 22.54 -6.23 -11.36
N GLU A 285 21.90 -7.32 -11.76
CA GLU A 285 20.48 -7.32 -12.17
C GLU A 285 19.59 -6.74 -11.07
N ARG A 286 19.78 -7.20 -9.82
CA ARG A 286 19.06 -6.67 -8.67
C ARG A 286 19.31 -5.18 -8.45
N SER A 287 20.56 -4.73 -8.56
CA SER A 287 20.93 -3.32 -8.40
C SER A 287 20.29 -2.42 -9.47
N ILE A 288 20.17 -2.90 -10.70
CA ILE A 288 19.52 -2.16 -11.80
C ILE A 288 18.01 -2.07 -11.57
N LEU A 289 17.39 -3.14 -11.07
CA LEU A 289 15.97 -3.14 -10.70
C LEU A 289 15.68 -2.27 -9.49
N ASP A 290 16.54 -2.29 -8.47
CA ASP A 290 16.46 -1.41 -7.31
C ASP A 290 16.64 0.05 -7.75
N LEU A 291 17.53 0.35 -8.71
CA LEU A 291 17.65 1.68 -9.31
C LEU A 291 16.36 2.08 -10.06
N ARG A 292 15.77 1.21 -10.88
CA ARG A 292 14.50 1.46 -11.58
C ARG A 292 13.38 1.78 -10.61
N LEU A 293 13.36 1.08 -9.47
CA LEU A 293 12.43 1.36 -8.40
C LEU A 293 12.59 2.80 -7.92
N LEU A 294 13.82 3.31 -7.74
CA LEU A 294 14.04 4.68 -7.27
C LEU A 294 13.70 5.78 -8.29
N MET A 295 13.43 5.43 -9.55
CA MET A 295 13.17 6.42 -10.59
C MET A 295 11.76 7.03 -10.46
N GLU A 296 11.68 8.35 -10.60
CA GLU A 296 10.45 9.13 -10.69
C GLU A 296 10.25 9.66 -12.09
N GLN A 297 9.06 9.50 -12.65
CA GLN A 297 8.75 10.02 -13.97
C GLN A 297 8.58 11.55 -13.92
N THR A 298 9.44 12.28 -14.63
CA THR A 298 9.31 13.74 -14.79
C THR A 298 9.00 14.12 -16.23
N ALA A 299 8.69 15.40 -16.46
CA ALA A 299 8.52 15.95 -17.81
C ALA A 299 9.78 15.90 -18.68
N GLN A 300 10.96 15.68 -18.09
CA GLN A 300 12.22 15.55 -18.84
C GLN A 300 12.68 14.09 -18.98
N GLY A 301 11.90 13.15 -18.43
CA GLY A 301 12.24 11.73 -18.34
C GLY A 301 12.43 11.27 -16.88
N PRO A 302 12.70 9.97 -16.66
CA PRO A 302 12.90 9.43 -15.32
C PRO A 302 14.12 10.05 -14.62
N VAL A 303 13.98 10.44 -13.35
CA VAL A 303 15.04 10.98 -12.48
C VAL A 303 15.12 10.18 -11.18
N PRO A 304 16.32 9.89 -10.62
CA PRO A 304 16.42 9.17 -9.36
C PRO A 304 15.87 10.01 -8.21
N ALA A 305 14.96 9.44 -7.41
CA ALA A 305 14.53 9.97 -6.13
C ALA A 305 15.26 9.29 -4.98
N ALA A 306 15.27 9.96 -3.83
CA ALA A 306 15.76 9.40 -2.57
C ALA A 306 14.71 9.57 -1.47
N GLY A 307 15.00 9.04 -0.28
CA GLY A 307 14.08 9.14 0.86
C GLY A 307 12.95 8.11 0.85
N ILE A 308 13.12 6.89 0.32
CA ILE A 308 12.09 5.85 0.53
C ILE A 308 12.17 5.32 1.97
N PRO A 309 11.04 5.06 2.65
CA PRO A 309 9.67 5.30 2.19
C PRO A 309 9.11 6.68 2.60
N TRP A 310 9.96 7.57 3.15
CA TRP A 310 9.59 8.86 3.74
C TRP A 310 10.36 10.03 3.14
N PHE A 311 9.66 11.02 2.56
CA PHE A 311 10.25 12.09 1.74
C PHE A 311 10.74 11.56 0.38
N CYS A 312 9.92 10.77 -0.30
CA CYS A 312 10.28 10.23 -1.61
C CYS A 312 10.17 11.33 -2.67
N CYS A 313 11.28 12.00 -2.96
CA CYS A 313 11.34 13.07 -3.94
C CYS A 313 12.73 13.21 -4.58
N VAL A 314 12.84 14.08 -5.57
CA VAL A 314 14.10 14.37 -6.27
C VAL A 314 14.94 15.31 -5.38
N PHE A 315 16.00 14.76 -4.79
CA PHE A 315 16.99 15.54 -4.04
C PHE A 315 18.20 15.82 -4.93
N GLY A 316 18.43 17.10 -5.25
CA GLY A 316 19.48 17.52 -6.20
C GLY A 316 20.83 16.80 -6.03
N PRO A 317 21.47 16.83 -4.84
CA PRO A 317 22.74 16.15 -4.62
C PRO A 317 22.68 14.64 -4.82
N ASP A 318 21.68 13.96 -4.24
CA ASP A 318 21.53 12.50 -4.35
C ASP A 318 21.30 12.10 -5.82
N SER A 319 20.37 12.78 -6.49
CA SER A 319 20.07 12.54 -7.90
C SER A 319 21.29 12.78 -8.79
N LEU A 320 22.08 13.84 -8.58
CA LEU A 320 23.29 14.14 -9.35
C LEU A 320 24.38 13.08 -9.13
N ILE A 321 24.64 12.70 -7.88
CA ILE A 321 25.66 11.70 -7.53
C ILE A 321 25.27 10.33 -8.10
N THR A 322 24.02 9.89 -7.90
CA THR A 322 23.53 8.63 -8.46
C THR A 322 23.62 8.66 -9.98
N SER A 323 23.18 9.74 -10.62
CA SER A 323 23.26 9.87 -12.09
C SER A 323 24.69 9.78 -12.62
N LEU A 324 25.65 10.38 -11.93
CA LEU A 324 27.07 10.31 -12.28
C LEU A 324 27.60 8.86 -12.14
N GLN A 325 27.27 8.19 -11.04
CA GLN A 325 27.66 6.80 -10.78
C GLN A 325 27.05 5.82 -11.80
N THR A 326 25.86 6.13 -12.32
CA THR A 326 25.14 5.26 -13.27
C THR A 326 25.41 5.59 -14.74
N LEU A 327 26.35 6.49 -15.06
CA LEU A 327 26.67 6.86 -16.45
C LEU A 327 27.04 5.65 -17.32
N MET A 328 27.81 4.71 -16.78
CA MET A 328 28.20 3.49 -17.49
C MET A 328 27.01 2.55 -17.75
N LEU A 329 25.96 2.65 -16.94
CA LEU A 329 24.76 1.82 -17.02
C LEU A 329 23.72 2.42 -17.96
N ASN A 330 23.35 3.69 -17.76
CA ASN A 330 22.35 4.37 -18.58
C ASN A 330 22.60 5.89 -18.54
N PRO A 331 23.19 6.49 -19.60
CA PRO A 331 23.50 7.92 -19.63
C PRO A 331 22.25 8.81 -19.66
N ASN A 332 21.08 8.28 -20.06
CA ASN A 332 19.85 9.05 -20.08
C ASN A 332 19.43 9.50 -18.67
N ILE A 333 19.79 8.76 -17.63
CA ILE A 333 19.55 9.15 -16.23
C ILE A 333 20.19 10.52 -15.96
N ALA A 334 21.46 10.70 -16.31
CA ALA A 334 22.16 11.97 -16.14
C ALA A 334 21.57 13.09 -17.01
N ILE A 335 21.19 12.78 -18.26
CA ILE A 335 20.57 13.77 -19.15
C ILE A 335 19.25 14.28 -18.56
N HIS A 336 18.38 13.38 -18.09
CA HIS A 336 17.10 13.74 -17.50
C HIS A 336 17.27 14.51 -16.20
N THR A 337 18.17 14.06 -15.32
CA THR A 337 18.47 14.73 -14.05
C THR A 337 18.98 16.15 -14.27
N LEU A 338 19.96 16.34 -15.17
CA LEU A 338 20.49 17.68 -15.46
C LEU A 338 19.43 18.61 -16.06
N ARG A 339 18.58 18.11 -16.97
CA ARG A 339 17.47 18.90 -17.55
C ARG A 339 16.39 19.23 -16.54
N HIS A 340 16.12 18.33 -15.60
CA HIS A 340 15.12 18.56 -14.56
C HIS A 340 15.61 19.62 -13.55
N LEU A 341 16.87 19.53 -13.11
CA LEU A 341 17.45 20.44 -12.11
C LEU A 341 17.90 21.80 -12.67
N ALA A 342 17.99 21.96 -13.99
CA ALA A 342 18.34 23.23 -14.64
C ALA A 342 17.15 24.20 -14.80
N LYS A 343 15.96 23.81 -14.35
CA LYS A 343 14.76 24.65 -14.28
C LYS A 343 14.56 25.11 -12.84
#